data_AF-A0A256YQF7-F1
#
_entry.id   AF-A0A256YQF7-F1
#
_cell.length_a   1.000
_cell.length_b   1.000
_cell.length_c   1.000
_cell.angle_alpha   90.00
_cell.angle_beta   90.00
_cell.angle_gamma   90.00
#
_symmetry.space_group_name_H-M   'P 1'
#
loop_
_entity.id
_entity.type
_entity.pdbx_description
1 polymer ?
#
loop_
_entity_poly.entity_id
_entity_poly.type
_entity_poly.pdbx_seq_one_letter_code
_entity_poly.pdbx_strand_id
1 'polypeptide(L)'
;MIHPSIKEINEVIEKIKYIEEKRKKLSDFLKNINGLKWKVDTVDLNNLEIGGEDGGLIKKSTHLIDFVFLRCVSVIFRYLNNKLDEVIYYPSTNPTPEVDYSKDPLSDIEFRIFWSLRRMKKEIKLSIETIEKYSPDLFLIDGSLTIHPGDIPKKESILYDDYLELKNLLKELYISSKKKNCLLAGVIEDSLYTISSQSKTYGLPNVLIEADQRAKLSELDIEYYMNLIASKAGMHRLLFLRRENRPF
;
A
#
# COMPACT_ATOMS: atom_id res chain seq x y z
N MET A 1 18.60 17.23 23.11
CA MET A 1 18.70 15.98 22.32
C MET A 1 19.88 15.22 22.85
N ILE A 2 19.67 14.01 23.37
CA ILE A 2 20.77 13.13 23.80
C ILE A 2 21.30 12.49 22.52
N HIS A 3 22.50 12.89 22.09
CA HIS A 3 23.14 12.20 20.97
C HIS A 3 23.51 10.78 21.43
N PRO A 4 23.13 9.74 20.67
CA PRO A 4 23.53 8.38 21.02
C PRO A 4 25.07 8.31 21.05
N SER A 5 25.58 7.70 22.10
CA SER A 5 27.01 7.44 22.24
C SER A 5 27.48 6.52 21.12
N ILE A 6 28.75 6.65 20.72
CA ILE A 6 29.38 5.78 19.72
C ILE A 6 29.23 4.29 20.10
N LYS A 7 29.18 4.00 21.41
CA LYS A 7 28.95 2.64 21.93
C LYS A 7 27.54 2.13 21.61
N GLU A 8 26.51 2.93 21.83
CA GLU A 8 25.12 2.57 21.50
C GLU A 8 24.94 2.38 19.99
N ILE A 9 25.58 3.22 19.17
CA ILE A 9 25.59 3.05 17.71
C ILE A 9 26.23 1.71 17.32
N ASN A 10 27.37 1.37 17.91
CA ASN A 10 28.05 0.10 17.63
C ASN A 10 27.21 -1.11 18.06
N GLU A 11 26.52 -1.04 19.19
CA GLU A 11 25.60 -2.10 19.63
C GLU A 11 24.42 -2.28 18.65
N VAL A 12 23.90 -1.19 18.10
CA VAL A 12 22.87 -1.25 17.04
C VAL A 12 23.43 -1.86 15.76
N ILE A 13 24.63 -1.47 15.34
CA ILE A 13 25.29 -2.02 14.14
C ILE A 13 25.48 -3.54 14.28
N GLU A 14 25.96 -4.02 15.44
CA GLU A 14 26.15 -5.46 15.67
C GLU A 14 24.81 -6.23 15.67
N LYS A 15 23.75 -5.63 16.23
CA LYS A 15 22.39 -6.20 16.11
C LYS A 15 21.92 -6.27 14.65
N ILE A 16 22.13 -5.22 13.85
CA ILE A 16 21.77 -5.20 12.43
C ILE A 16 22.52 -6.30 11.68
N LYS A 17 23.84 -6.40 11.87
CA LYS A 17 24.66 -7.45 11.24
C LYS A 17 24.18 -8.85 11.61
N TYR A 18 23.87 -9.08 12.89
CA TYR A 18 23.35 -10.36 13.36
C TYR A 18 22.01 -10.72 12.72
N ILE A 19 21.09 -9.75 12.60
CA ILE A 19 19.79 -9.95 11.94
C ILE A 19 19.98 -10.24 10.45
N GLU A 20 20.87 -9.51 9.76
CA GLU A 20 21.23 -9.75 8.36
C GLU A 20 21.83 -11.16 8.16
N GLU A 21 22.72 -11.61 9.04
CA GLU A 21 23.31 -12.94 8.95
C GLU A 21 22.25 -14.04 9.15
N LYS A 22 21.31 -13.85 10.10
CA LYS A 22 20.16 -14.75 10.27
C LYS A 22 19.26 -14.78 9.04
N ARG A 23 18.96 -13.62 8.47
CA ARG A 23 18.17 -13.51 7.22
C ARG A 23 18.85 -14.23 6.08
N LYS A 24 20.17 -14.09 5.93
CA LYS A 24 20.95 -14.80 4.90
C LYS A 24 20.88 -16.32 5.09
N LYS A 25 21.12 -16.81 6.31
CA LYS A 25 20.99 -18.24 6.63
C LYS A 25 19.59 -18.78 6.33
N LEU A 26 18.55 -18.02 6.67
CA LEU A 26 17.17 -18.38 6.34
C LEU A 26 16.93 -18.41 4.83
N SER A 27 17.42 -17.40 4.09
CA SER A 27 17.31 -17.35 2.63
C SER A 27 17.99 -18.55 1.99
N ASP A 28 19.22 -18.89 2.40
CA ASP A 28 19.96 -20.04 1.88
C ASP A 28 19.25 -21.37 2.23
N PHE A 29 18.68 -21.48 3.41
CA PHE A 29 17.83 -22.61 3.78
C PHE A 29 16.58 -22.72 2.88
N LEU A 30 15.82 -21.64 2.74
CA LEU A 30 14.63 -21.58 1.89
C LEU A 30 14.97 -21.87 0.42
N LYS A 31 16.15 -21.45 -0.05
CA LYS A 31 16.61 -21.70 -1.41
C LYS A 31 16.77 -23.19 -1.72
N ASN A 32 17.05 -24.01 -0.71
CA ASN A 32 17.29 -25.45 -0.81
C ASN A 32 16.02 -26.30 -0.61
N ILE A 33 14.89 -25.69 -0.24
CA ILE A 33 13.62 -26.42 -0.11
C ILE A 33 12.99 -26.57 -1.50
N ASN A 34 12.99 -27.81 -1.99
CA ASN A 34 12.26 -28.18 -3.20
C ASN A 34 10.76 -27.93 -3.01
N GLY A 35 10.13 -27.27 -3.98
CA GLY A 35 8.71 -26.91 -3.92
C GLY A 35 8.40 -25.50 -3.40
N LEU A 36 9.40 -24.73 -2.96
CA LEU A 36 9.23 -23.28 -2.69
C LEU A 36 9.57 -22.40 -3.89
N LYS A 37 10.10 -22.98 -4.97
CA LYS A 37 10.43 -22.30 -6.21
C LYS A 37 9.93 -23.10 -7.38
N TRP A 38 9.36 -22.38 -8.33
CA TRP A 38 9.05 -22.91 -9.65
C TRP A 38 9.87 -22.13 -10.66
N LYS A 39 10.52 -22.86 -11.57
CA LYS A 39 11.09 -22.22 -12.76
C LYS A 39 9.90 -21.77 -13.60
N VAL A 40 9.85 -20.48 -13.89
CA VAL A 40 8.86 -19.90 -14.81
C VAL A 40 9.54 -19.70 -16.15
N ASP A 41 8.86 -20.08 -17.22
CA ASP A 41 9.32 -19.84 -18.58
C ASP A 41 8.95 -18.42 -19.01
N THR A 42 9.67 -17.88 -19.99
CA THR A 42 9.34 -16.59 -20.59
C THR A 42 8.00 -16.70 -21.32
N VAL A 43 7.08 -15.78 -21.02
CA VAL A 43 5.78 -15.68 -21.68
C VAL A 43 5.85 -14.64 -22.79
N ASP A 44 5.13 -14.90 -23.88
CA ASP A 44 4.86 -13.90 -24.92
C ASP A 44 3.90 -12.84 -24.35
N LEU A 45 4.40 -11.62 -24.23
CA LEU A 45 3.64 -10.47 -23.72
C LEU A 45 2.86 -9.77 -24.83
N ASN A 46 2.91 -10.24 -26.08
CA ASN A 46 2.28 -9.54 -27.18
C ASN A 46 0.76 -9.39 -27.01
N ASN A 47 0.28 -8.15 -27.11
CA ASN A 47 -1.11 -7.75 -26.92
C ASN A 47 -1.68 -8.04 -25.52
N LEU A 48 -0.82 -8.12 -24.50
CA LEU A 48 -1.27 -8.20 -23.11
C LEU A 48 -1.37 -6.81 -22.48
N GLU A 49 -2.42 -6.61 -21.69
CA GLU A 49 -2.57 -5.48 -20.80
C GLU A 49 -2.45 -5.96 -19.35
N ILE A 50 -1.43 -5.48 -18.64
CA ILE A 50 -1.17 -5.83 -17.24
C ILE A 50 -1.35 -4.59 -16.39
N GLY A 51 -2.34 -4.61 -15.52
CA GLY A 51 -2.59 -3.55 -14.56
C GLY A 51 -2.13 -3.89 -13.14
N GLY A 52 -2.06 -2.86 -12.31
CA GLY A 52 -1.96 -2.98 -10.86
C GLY A 52 -2.14 -1.64 -10.18
N GLU A 53 -2.25 -1.66 -8.87
CA GLU A 53 -2.53 -0.48 -8.05
C GLU A 53 -1.70 -0.44 -6.78
N ASP A 54 -1.59 0.76 -6.24
CA ASP A 54 -1.02 1.01 -4.91
C ASP A 54 -1.67 2.25 -4.27
N GLY A 55 -1.60 2.31 -2.94
CA GLY A 55 -2.13 3.35 -2.07
C GLY A 55 -1.11 3.88 -1.06
N GLY A 56 -0.72 5.15 -1.23
CA GLY A 56 0.05 5.91 -0.26
C GLY A 56 -0.83 6.51 0.82
N LEU A 57 -0.36 6.46 2.07
CA LEU A 57 -1.10 6.95 3.24
C LEU A 57 -0.19 7.72 4.21
N ILE A 58 -0.58 8.93 4.58
CA ILE A 58 0.04 9.72 5.67
C ILE A 58 -1.04 10.09 6.68
N LYS A 59 -0.69 9.99 7.97
CA LYS A 59 -1.58 10.33 9.10
C LYS A 59 -1.06 11.58 9.77
N LYS A 60 -1.96 12.52 10.08
CA LYS A 60 -1.63 13.71 10.87
C LYS A 60 -2.60 13.87 12.01
N SER A 61 -2.07 13.92 13.22
CA SER A 61 -2.87 14.01 14.45
C SER A 61 -2.81 15.40 15.05
N THR A 62 -3.97 16.02 15.22
CA THR A 62 -4.10 17.31 15.93
C THR A 62 -4.80 17.11 17.27
N HIS A 63 -4.78 18.12 18.13
CA HIS A 63 -5.50 18.07 19.42
C HIS A 63 -7.02 17.92 19.27
N LEU A 64 -7.57 18.16 18.07
CA LEU A 64 -9.01 18.17 17.80
C LEU A 64 -9.44 17.00 16.93
N ILE A 65 -8.71 16.76 15.84
CA ILE A 65 -9.09 15.83 14.77
C ILE A 65 -7.85 15.10 14.26
N ASP A 66 -8.00 13.82 13.96
CA ASP A 66 -7.03 13.03 13.23
C ASP A 66 -7.38 13.00 11.73
N PHE A 67 -6.39 13.35 10.91
CA PHE A 67 -6.49 13.37 9.46
C PHE A 67 -5.75 12.18 8.86
N VAL A 68 -6.33 11.64 7.80
CA VAL A 68 -5.72 10.61 6.94
C VAL A 68 -5.68 11.16 5.53
N PHE A 69 -4.48 11.25 4.98
CA PHE A 69 -4.24 11.62 3.59
C PHE A 69 -3.99 10.35 2.80
N LEU A 70 -4.80 10.14 1.76
CA LEU A 70 -4.80 8.93 0.94
C LEU A 70 -4.58 9.30 -0.51
N ARG A 71 -3.63 8.64 -1.18
CA ARG A 71 -3.46 8.74 -2.62
C ARG A 71 -3.36 7.33 -3.18
N CYS A 72 -4.29 6.96 -4.04
CA CYS A 72 -4.26 5.69 -4.75
C CYS A 72 -4.16 5.95 -6.25
N VAL A 73 -3.46 5.07 -6.94
CA VAL A 73 -3.28 5.11 -8.39
C VAL A 73 -3.26 3.69 -8.93
N SER A 74 -3.87 3.50 -10.09
CA SER A 74 -3.75 2.29 -10.89
C SER A 74 -2.95 2.60 -12.13
N VAL A 75 -2.11 1.66 -12.50
CA VAL A 75 -1.22 1.71 -13.65
C VAL A 75 -1.54 0.52 -14.54
N ILE A 76 -1.62 0.73 -15.85
CA ILE A 76 -1.78 -0.34 -16.82
C ILE A 76 -0.67 -0.25 -17.85
N PHE A 77 0.07 -1.34 -18.01
CA PHE A 77 1.09 -1.51 -19.03
C PHE A 77 0.50 -2.28 -20.20
N ARG A 78 0.55 -1.68 -21.39
CA ARG A 78 0.18 -2.35 -22.64
C ARG A 78 1.42 -2.80 -23.36
N TYR A 79 1.42 -4.06 -23.76
CA TYR A 79 2.53 -4.66 -24.45
C TYR A 79 2.20 -4.94 -25.91
N LEU A 80 3.07 -4.50 -26.81
CA LEU A 80 2.99 -4.77 -28.24
C LEU A 80 4.36 -5.25 -28.73
N ASN A 81 4.38 -6.31 -29.53
CA ASN A 81 5.61 -6.94 -30.03
C ASN A 81 6.62 -7.26 -28.90
N ASN A 82 6.13 -7.77 -27.76
CA ASN A 82 6.92 -8.09 -26.57
C ASN A 82 7.65 -6.90 -25.93
N LYS A 83 7.19 -5.68 -26.19
CA LYS A 83 7.73 -4.45 -25.58
C LYS A 83 6.61 -3.64 -24.96
N LEU A 84 6.95 -2.87 -23.94
CA LEU A 84 6.04 -1.87 -23.38
C LEU A 84 5.76 -0.80 -24.45
N ASP A 85 4.50 -0.66 -24.82
CA ASP A 85 4.02 0.26 -25.85
C ASP A 85 3.40 1.52 -25.21
N GLU A 86 2.51 1.32 -24.24
CA GLU A 86 1.79 2.40 -23.56
C GLU A 86 1.73 2.14 -22.05
N VAL A 87 1.77 3.23 -21.27
CA VAL A 87 1.47 3.24 -19.83
C VAL A 87 0.28 4.14 -19.58
N ILE A 88 -0.77 3.57 -19.00
CA ILE A 88 -2.00 4.29 -18.65
C ILE A 88 -2.05 4.45 -17.14
N TYR A 89 -2.44 5.64 -16.69
CA TYR A 89 -2.63 5.97 -15.29
C TYR A 89 -4.09 6.30 -15.02
N TYR A 90 -4.64 5.75 -13.94
CA TYR A 90 -5.99 6.06 -13.48
C TYR A 90 -5.99 6.35 -11.97
N PRO A 91 -6.66 7.42 -11.50
CA PRO A 91 -7.47 8.38 -12.28
C PRO A 91 -6.63 9.36 -13.11
N SER A 92 -5.37 9.57 -12.73
CA SER A 92 -4.39 10.38 -13.45
C SER A 92 -2.98 10.01 -12.99
N THR A 93 -1.94 10.51 -13.67
CA THR A 93 -0.53 10.25 -13.32
C THR A 93 -0.12 10.81 -11.95
N ASN A 94 -0.78 11.87 -11.47
CA ASN A 94 -0.52 12.44 -10.15
C ASN A 94 -1.84 12.74 -9.42
N PRO A 95 -2.50 11.71 -8.88
CA PRO A 95 -3.79 11.89 -8.22
C PRO A 95 -3.67 12.83 -7.02
N THR A 96 -4.63 13.74 -6.89
CA THR A 96 -4.70 14.59 -5.69
C THR A 96 -5.04 13.72 -4.48
N PRO A 97 -4.33 13.88 -3.34
CA PRO A 97 -4.65 13.13 -2.14
C PRO A 97 -6.07 13.46 -1.64
N GLU A 98 -6.82 12.43 -1.30
CA GLU A 98 -8.07 12.54 -0.57
C GLU A 98 -7.78 12.73 0.92
N VAL A 99 -8.56 13.59 1.59
CA VAL A 99 -8.45 13.83 3.02
C VAL A 99 -9.67 13.21 3.69
N ASP A 100 -9.44 12.22 4.53
CA ASP A 100 -10.45 11.61 5.39
C ASP A 100 -10.14 11.94 6.86
N TYR A 101 -11.15 11.90 7.72
CA TYR A 101 -11.00 12.16 9.14
C TYR A 101 -12.05 11.40 9.93
N SER A 102 -11.70 11.02 11.17
CA SER A 102 -12.69 10.43 12.06
C SER A 102 -13.62 11.51 12.61
N LYS A 103 -14.93 11.29 12.52
CA LYS A 103 -15.94 12.15 13.14
C LYS A 103 -16.03 11.92 14.66
N ASP A 104 -15.63 10.74 15.09
CA ASP A 104 -15.72 10.29 16.47
C ASP A 104 -14.32 10.11 17.08
N PRO A 105 -14.16 10.33 18.40
CA PRO A 105 -12.91 10.06 19.08
C PRO A 105 -12.65 8.55 19.10
N LEU A 106 -11.67 8.10 18.32
CA LEU A 106 -11.27 6.70 18.25
C LEU A 106 -10.15 6.40 19.24
N SER A 107 -10.17 5.21 19.83
CA SER A 107 -8.99 4.70 20.53
C SER A 107 -7.82 4.49 19.55
N ASP A 108 -6.57 4.41 20.02
CA ASP A 108 -5.41 4.22 19.13
C ASP A 108 -5.54 2.94 18.27
N ILE A 109 -6.19 1.90 18.80
CA ILE A 109 -6.45 0.63 18.08
C ILE A 109 -7.53 0.83 17.02
N GLU A 110 -8.62 1.51 17.35
CA GLU A 110 -9.69 1.78 16.39
C GLU A 110 -9.22 2.75 15.32
N PHE A 111 -8.46 3.78 15.67
CA PHE A 111 -7.86 4.68 14.71
C PHE A 111 -6.94 3.92 13.75
N ARG A 112 -6.19 2.91 14.25
CA ARG A 112 -5.41 2.01 13.40
C ARG A 112 -6.27 1.27 12.37
N ILE A 113 -7.34 0.65 12.85
CA ILE A 113 -8.27 -0.11 12.00
C ILE A 113 -8.95 0.83 11.00
N PHE A 114 -9.36 2.02 11.43
CA PHE A 114 -10.01 3.04 10.60
C PHE A 114 -9.17 3.35 9.37
N TRP A 115 -7.91 3.77 9.51
CA TRP A 115 -7.11 4.11 8.35
C TRP A 115 -6.77 2.90 7.48
N SER A 116 -6.60 1.71 8.07
CA SER A 116 -6.38 0.47 7.31
C SER A 116 -7.59 0.16 6.41
N LEU A 117 -8.80 0.22 6.97
CA LEU A 117 -10.04 0.05 6.21
C LEU A 117 -10.22 1.13 5.14
N ARG A 118 -9.89 2.40 5.43
CA ARG A 118 -10.00 3.49 4.44
C ARG A 118 -9.04 3.29 3.27
N ARG A 119 -7.80 2.87 3.54
CA ARG A 119 -6.82 2.55 2.50
C ARG A 119 -7.32 1.43 1.59
N MET A 120 -7.65 0.28 2.18
CA MET A 120 -8.14 -0.89 1.43
C MET A 120 -9.39 -0.57 0.61
N LYS A 121 -10.35 0.17 1.18
CA LYS A 121 -11.55 0.60 0.45
C LYS A 121 -11.21 1.45 -0.76
N LYS A 122 -10.25 2.37 -0.63
CA LYS A 122 -9.86 3.25 -1.73
C LYS A 122 -9.13 2.48 -2.83
N GLU A 123 -8.20 1.62 -2.46
CA GLU A 123 -7.46 0.74 -3.37
C GLU A 123 -8.45 -0.13 -4.16
N ILE A 124 -9.31 -0.90 -3.49
CA ILE A 124 -10.26 -1.82 -4.15
C ILE A 124 -11.28 -1.09 -5.03
N LYS A 125 -11.79 0.08 -4.60
CA LYS A 125 -12.67 0.89 -5.45
C LYS A 125 -11.96 1.30 -6.74
N LEU A 126 -10.71 1.72 -6.64
CA LEU A 126 -9.89 2.08 -7.79
C LEU A 126 -9.62 0.88 -8.71
N SER A 127 -9.37 -0.30 -8.14
CA SER A 127 -9.20 -1.55 -8.89
C SER A 127 -10.46 -1.89 -9.69
N ILE A 128 -11.63 -1.83 -9.06
CA ILE A 128 -12.93 -2.07 -9.72
C ILE A 128 -13.13 -1.08 -10.87
N GLU A 129 -12.97 0.22 -10.61
CA GLU A 129 -13.13 1.27 -11.63
C GLU A 129 -12.18 1.06 -12.82
N THR A 130 -10.92 0.71 -12.53
CA THR A 130 -9.89 0.47 -13.55
C THR A 130 -10.20 -0.76 -14.38
N ILE A 131 -10.57 -1.87 -13.74
CA ILE A 131 -10.95 -3.11 -14.44
C ILE A 131 -12.21 -2.89 -15.29
N GLU A 132 -13.22 -2.20 -14.77
CA GLU A 132 -14.43 -1.93 -15.55
C GLU A 132 -14.15 -1.06 -16.78
N LYS A 133 -13.23 -0.08 -16.65
CA LYS A 133 -12.92 0.89 -17.69
C LYS A 133 -11.96 0.36 -18.76
N TYR A 134 -10.92 -0.34 -18.36
CA TYR A 134 -9.83 -0.74 -19.25
C TYR A 134 -9.78 -2.24 -19.52
N SER A 135 -10.36 -3.06 -18.63
CA SER A 135 -10.48 -4.51 -18.79
C SER A 135 -9.14 -5.20 -19.12
N PRO A 136 -8.09 -4.99 -18.30
CA PRO A 136 -6.78 -5.61 -18.52
C PRO A 136 -6.85 -7.14 -18.36
N ASP A 137 -5.93 -7.87 -18.99
CA ASP A 137 -5.87 -9.33 -18.93
C ASP A 137 -5.48 -9.82 -17.52
N LEU A 138 -4.60 -9.08 -16.85
CA LEU A 138 -4.13 -9.34 -15.50
C LEU A 138 -4.15 -8.04 -14.68
N PHE A 139 -4.65 -8.11 -13.45
CA PHE A 139 -4.62 -7.00 -12.51
C PHE A 139 -3.99 -7.45 -11.18
N LEU A 140 -2.92 -6.76 -10.80
CA LEU A 140 -2.12 -7.06 -9.63
C LEU A 140 -2.50 -6.14 -8.48
N ILE A 141 -3.03 -6.72 -7.40
CA ILE A 141 -3.36 -6.01 -6.16
C ILE A 141 -2.11 -5.99 -5.29
N ASP A 142 -1.66 -4.81 -4.84
CA ASP A 142 -0.63 -4.72 -3.80
C ASP A 142 -1.21 -5.17 -2.44
N GLY A 143 -0.78 -6.34 -1.99
CA GLY A 143 -1.27 -6.99 -0.78
C GLY A 143 -2.19 -8.20 -1.00
N SER A 144 -2.87 -8.58 0.08
CA SER A 144 -3.71 -9.76 0.14
C SER A 144 -5.10 -9.49 -0.45
N LEU A 145 -5.66 -10.47 -1.17
CA LEU A 145 -7.07 -10.47 -1.58
C LEU A 145 -8.04 -10.78 -0.41
N THR A 146 -7.54 -10.85 0.82
CA THR A 146 -8.31 -11.10 2.03
C THR A 146 -7.95 -10.09 3.11
N ILE A 147 -8.94 -9.73 3.92
CA ILE A 147 -8.76 -8.77 5.02
C ILE A 147 -7.98 -9.45 6.15
N HIS A 148 -6.93 -8.81 6.63
CA HIS A 148 -6.13 -9.33 7.73
C HIS A 148 -6.96 -9.39 9.03
N PRO A 149 -6.91 -10.48 9.83
CA PRO A 149 -7.73 -10.62 11.04
C PRO A 149 -7.54 -9.48 12.06
N GLY A 150 -6.36 -8.88 12.11
CA GLY A 150 -6.06 -7.74 13.00
C GLY A 150 -6.73 -6.42 12.61
N ASP A 151 -7.32 -6.36 11.42
CA ASP A 151 -8.07 -5.21 10.90
C ASP A 151 -9.59 -5.44 10.93
N ILE A 152 -10.05 -6.56 11.49
CA ILE A 152 -11.48 -6.83 11.68
C ILE A 152 -11.92 -6.13 12.98
N PRO A 153 -12.77 -5.09 12.91
CA PRO A 153 -13.29 -4.43 14.09
C PRO A 153 -14.28 -5.33 14.85
N LYS A 154 -14.48 -5.03 16.14
CA LYS A 154 -15.56 -5.64 16.92
C LYS A 154 -16.92 -5.25 16.33
N LYS A 155 -17.94 -6.10 16.49
CA LYS A 155 -19.28 -5.85 15.95
C LYS A 155 -19.93 -4.58 16.52
N GLU A 156 -19.58 -4.24 17.75
CA GLU A 156 -20.08 -3.06 18.46
C GLU A 156 -19.29 -1.79 18.12
N SER A 157 -18.18 -1.91 17.39
CA SER A 157 -17.37 -0.77 16.97
C SER A 157 -18.09 -0.01 15.86
N ILE A 158 -17.98 1.31 15.88
CA ILE A 158 -18.49 2.19 14.81
C ILE A 158 -17.86 1.90 13.44
N LEU A 159 -16.70 1.23 13.41
CA LEU A 159 -15.97 0.84 12.20
C LEU A 159 -16.50 -0.45 11.57
N TYR A 160 -17.44 -1.13 12.22
CA TYR A 160 -17.95 -2.40 11.71
C TYR A 160 -18.69 -2.23 10.38
N ASP A 161 -19.39 -1.11 10.19
CA ASP A 161 -20.05 -0.79 8.92
C ASP A 161 -19.04 -0.55 7.80
N ASP A 162 -17.92 0.13 8.08
CA ASP A 162 -16.81 0.30 7.13
C ASP A 162 -16.21 -1.06 6.71
N TYR A 163 -16.12 -2.01 7.65
CA TYR A 163 -15.67 -3.37 7.36
C TYR A 163 -16.68 -4.14 6.49
N LEU A 164 -17.98 -4.00 6.74
CA LEU A 164 -19.01 -4.63 5.91
C LEU A 164 -19.02 -4.06 4.49
N GLU A 165 -18.84 -2.75 4.34
CA GLU A 165 -18.68 -2.09 3.04
C GLU A 165 -17.47 -2.68 2.29
N LEU A 166 -16.31 -2.78 2.96
CA LEU A 166 -15.10 -3.35 2.38
C LEU A 166 -15.31 -4.80 1.91
N LYS A 167 -16.01 -5.62 2.71
CA LYS A 167 -16.35 -6.99 2.33
C LYS A 167 -17.23 -7.06 1.07
N ASN A 168 -18.13 -6.11 0.90
CA ASN A 168 -18.96 -6.04 -0.31
C ASN A 168 -18.15 -5.58 -1.52
N LEU A 169 -17.26 -4.60 -1.35
CA LEU A 169 -16.34 -4.16 -2.40
C LEU A 169 -15.43 -5.29 -2.88
N LEU A 170 -14.89 -6.11 -1.97
CA LEU A 170 -14.12 -7.29 -2.37
C LEU A 170 -14.93 -8.26 -3.24
N LYS A 171 -16.20 -8.50 -2.90
CA LYS A 171 -17.07 -9.33 -3.74
C LYS A 171 -17.30 -8.70 -5.11
N GLU A 172 -17.51 -7.38 -5.14
CA GLU A 172 -17.69 -6.62 -6.38
C GLU A 172 -16.44 -6.70 -7.27
N LEU A 173 -15.23 -6.60 -6.68
CA LEU A 173 -13.96 -6.79 -7.38
C LEU A 173 -13.90 -8.16 -8.07
N TYR A 174 -14.25 -9.25 -7.38
CA TYR A 174 -14.29 -10.58 -7.99
C TYR A 174 -15.33 -10.72 -9.10
N ILE A 175 -16.49 -10.07 -8.95
CA ILE A 175 -17.55 -10.09 -9.96
C ILE A 175 -17.11 -9.31 -11.20
N SER A 176 -16.57 -8.11 -11.00
CA SER A 176 -16.08 -7.23 -12.05
C SER A 176 -14.95 -7.87 -12.85
N SER A 177 -13.95 -8.43 -12.17
CA SER A 177 -12.84 -9.10 -12.84
C SER A 177 -13.30 -10.29 -13.69
N LYS A 178 -14.17 -11.14 -13.14
CA LYS A 178 -14.75 -12.27 -13.89
C LYS A 178 -15.57 -11.80 -15.09
N LYS A 179 -16.39 -10.76 -14.92
CA LYS A 179 -17.20 -10.17 -16.00
C LYS A 179 -16.33 -9.61 -17.12
N LYS A 180 -15.18 -9.02 -16.78
CA LYS A 180 -14.23 -8.42 -17.72
C LYS A 180 -13.15 -9.38 -18.21
N ASN A 181 -13.23 -10.67 -17.83
CA ASN A 181 -12.21 -11.68 -18.13
C ASN A 181 -10.79 -11.25 -17.70
N CYS A 182 -10.71 -10.53 -16.60
CA CYS A 182 -9.47 -10.06 -15.98
C CYS A 182 -9.03 -11.05 -14.90
N LEU A 183 -7.80 -11.55 -14.98
CA LEU A 183 -7.20 -12.36 -13.92
C LEU A 183 -6.77 -11.46 -12.76
N LEU A 184 -7.19 -11.78 -11.54
CA LEU A 184 -6.75 -11.08 -10.32
C LEU A 184 -5.63 -11.85 -9.63
N ALA A 185 -4.58 -11.14 -9.21
CA ALA A 185 -3.54 -11.71 -8.35
C ALA A 185 -3.14 -10.72 -7.25
N GLY A 186 -3.18 -11.16 -6.00
CA GLY A 186 -2.63 -10.40 -4.87
C GLY A 186 -1.14 -10.67 -4.71
N VAL A 187 -0.35 -9.62 -4.51
CA VAL A 187 1.11 -9.68 -4.36
C VAL A 187 1.46 -9.32 -2.91
N ILE A 188 1.97 -10.29 -2.13
CA ILE A 188 2.27 -10.09 -0.70
C ILE A 188 3.78 -9.98 -0.48
N GLU A 189 4.26 -8.75 -0.27
CA GLU A 189 5.69 -8.42 -0.16
C GLU A 189 6.43 -9.07 1.02
N ASP A 190 5.78 -9.24 2.18
CA ASP A 190 6.45 -9.70 3.42
C ASP A 190 7.14 -11.08 3.26
N SER A 191 6.56 -11.94 2.43
CA SER A 191 7.15 -13.23 2.08
C SER A 191 8.25 -13.14 1.01
N LEU A 192 8.14 -12.15 0.12
CA LEU A 192 9.03 -11.92 -1.02
C LEU A 192 10.28 -11.14 -0.63
N TYR A 193 10.22 -10.19 0.30
CA TYR A 193 11.36 -9.33 0.67
C TYR A 193 12.57 -10.14 1.18
N THR A 194 12.33 -11.17 1.99
CA THR A 194 13.41 -12.04 2.51
C THR A 194 14.12 -12.85 1.42
N ILE A 195 13.42 -13.16 0.32
CA ILE A 195 13.92 -13.99 -0.79
C ILE A 195 14.48 -13.11 -1.92
N SER A 196 13.81 -12.01 -2.25
CA SER A 196 14.16 -11.06 -3.31
C SER A 196 15.34 -10.16 -2.96
N SER A 197 15.47 -9.71 -1.70
CA SER A 197 16.64 -8.94 -1.24
C SER A 197 17.98 -9.68 -1.41
N GLN A 198 17.94 -11.00 -1.61
CA GLN A 198 19.11 -11.88 -1.72
C GLN A 198 19.24 -12.53 -3.11
N SER A 199 18.48 -12.07 -4.11
CA SER A 199 18.50 -12.65 -5.45
C SER A 199 18.18 -11.63 -6.54
N LYS A 200 19.14 -11.38 -7.44
CA LYS A 200 19.00 -10.48 -8.60
C LYS A 200 17.87 -10.86 -9.58
N THR A 201 17.31 -12.06 -9.42
CA THR A 201 16.28 -12.65 -10.28
C THR A 201 14.84 -12.43 -9.79
N TYR A 202 14.63 -11.94 -8.57
CA TYR A 202 13.29 -11.68 -8.04
C TYR A 202 13.13 -10.18 -7.79
N GLY A 203 12.06 -9.60 -8.30
CA GLY A 203 11.69 -8.21 -8.09
C GLY A 203 10.18 -8.10 -8.02
N LEU A 204 9.70 -6.98 -7.50
CA LEU A 204 8.30 -6.62 -7.58
C LEU A 204 7.92 -6.44 -9.07
N PRO A 205 6.68 -6.79 -9.47
CA PRO A 205 6.18 -6.49 -10.79
C PRO A 205 6.35 -5.00 -11.13
N ASN A 206 6.88 -4.68 -12.31
CA ASN A 206 7.17 -3.29 -12.70
C ASN A 206 5.93 -2.37 -12.62
N VAL A 207 4.74 -2.91 -12.90
CA VAL A 207 3.49 -2.16 -12.80
C VAL A 207 3.18 -1.72 -11.36
N LEU A 208 3.52 -2.56 -10.36
CA LEU A 208 3.38 -2.22 -8.94
C LEU A 208 4.46 -1.23 -8.49
N ILE A 209 5.69 -1.38 -8.99
CA ILE A 209 6.77 -0.40 -8.73
C ILE A 209 6.37 0.99 -9.24
N GLU A 210 5.80 1.07 -10.44
CA GLU A 210 5.30 2.33 -10.98
C GLU A 210 4.12 2.84 -10.14
N ALA A 211 3.19 1.98 -9.74
CA ALA A 211 2.07 2.37 -8.89
C ALA A 211 2.53 2.95 -7.55
N ASP A 212 3.46 2.29 -6.84
CA ASP A 212 4.07 2.79 -5.58
C ASP A 212 4.65 4.19 -5.74
N GLN A 213 5.49 4.37 -6.78
CA GLN A 213 6.13 5.66 -7.04
C GLN A 213 5.11 6.79 -7.25
N ARG A 214 3.97 6.49 -7.89
CA ARG A 214 2.90 7.45 -8.13
C ARG A 214 1.99 7.65 -6.90
N ALA A 215 1.80 6.62 -6.09
CA ALA A 215 0.96 6.65 -4.90
C ALA A 215 1.64 7.36 -3.72
N LYS A 216 2.98 7.38 -3.71
CA LYS A 216 3.78 7.97 -2.65
C LYS A 216 3.39 9.42 -2.34
N LEU A 217 3.20 9.69 -1.06
CA LEU A 217 2.93 11.02 -0.50
C LEU A 217 4.21 11.58 0.13
N SER A 218 4.48 12.87 -0.07
CA SER A 218 5.57 13.56 0.62
C SER A 218 5.06 14.33 1.84
N GLU A 219 5.86 14.40 2.90
CA GLU A 219 5.53 15.20 4.10
C GLU A 219 5.29 16.67 3.76
N LEU A 220 6.02 17.22 2.78
CA LEU A 220 5.87 18.60 2.32
C LEU A 220 4.50 18.84 1.66
N ASP A 221 4.02 17.89 0.84
CA ASP A 221 2.68 17.98 0.24
C ASP A 221 1.61 18.00 1.34
N ILE A 222 1.76 17.14 2.35
CA ILE A 222 0.80 17.06 3.45
C ILE A 222 0.83 18.32 4.31
N GLU A 223 2.00 18.88 4.57
CA GLU A 223 2.12 20.16 5.29
C GLU A 223 1.40 21.29 4.53
N TYR A 224 1.51 21.34 3.20
CA TYR A 224 0.74 22.27 2.37
C TYR A 224 -0.78 22.09 2.56
N TYR A 225 -1.29 20.86 2.49
CA TYR A 225 -2.72 20.60 2.71
C TYR A 225 -3.18 20.96 4.13
N MET A 226 -2.36 20.67 5.14
CA MET A 226 -2.66 21.03 6.52
C MET A 226 -2.72 22.55 6.72
N ASN A 227 -1.78 23.29 6.12
CA ASN A 227 -1.78 24.75 6.15
C ASN A 227 -3.01 25.33 5.42
N LEU A 228 -3.40 24.73 4.29
CA LEU A 228 -4.61 25.13 3.57
C LEU A 228 -5.89 24.90 4.41
N ILE A 229 -5.99 23.74 5.08
CA ILE A 229 -7.10 23.43 5.99
C ILE A 229 -7.13 24.43 7.15
N ALA A 230 -5.99 24.66 7.81
CA ALA A 230 -5.86 25.60 8.92
C ALA A 230 -6.28 27.02 8.51
N SER A 231 -5.79 27.49 7.36
CA SER A 231 -6.13 28.81 6.83
C SER A 231 -7.63 28.95 6.53
N LYS A 232 -8.26 27.93 5.93
CA LYS A 232 -9.71 27.96 5.62
C LYS A 232 -10.58 27.83 6.86
N ALA A 233 -10.11 27.10 7.88
CA ALA A 233 -10.81 26.96 9.15
C ALA A 233 -10.67 28.19 10.07
N GLY A 234 -9.91 29.21 9.65
CA GLY A 234 -9.59 30.36 10.51
C GLY A 234 -8.71 30.00 11.71
N MET A 235 -8.01 28.87 11.64
CA MET A 235 -7.12 28.39 12.70
C MET A 235 -5.69 28.82 12.38
N HIS A 236 -5.15 29.80 13.10
CA HIS A 236 -3.77 30.25 12.91
C HIS A 236 -2.72 29.18 13.23
N ARG A 237 -3.09 28.15 14.01
CA ARG A 237 -2.32 26.91 14.21
C ARG A 237 -3.27 25.75 14.45
N LEU A 238 -3.26 24.74 13.58
CA LEU A 238 -3.66 23.41 14.01
C LEU A 238 -2.61 22.97 15.02
N LEU A 239 -2.98 22.92 16.29
CA LEU A 239 -2.08 22.44 17.33
C LEU A 239 -1.91 20.93 17.08
N PHE A 240 -0.79 20.56 16.47
CA PHE A 240 -0.43 19.17 16.29
C PHE A 240 -0.17 18.53 17.64
N LEU A 241 -0.68 17.31 17.83
CA LEU A 241 -0.38 16.55 19.03
C LEU A 241 1.12 16.27 19.05
N ARG A 242 1.73 16.38 20.24
CA ARG A 242 3.14 16.02 20.52
C ARG A 242 3.49 14.55 20.17
N ARG A 243 2.51 13.76 19.71
CA ARG A 243 2.61 12.34 19.33
C ARG A 243 3.42 12.11 18.05
N GLU A 244 3.49 13.06 17.12
CA GLU A 244 4.40 12.98 15.94
C GLU A 244 5.89 13.21 16.29
N ASN A 245 6.19 13.62 17.52
CA ASN A 245 7.57 13.85 18.00
C ASN A 245 8.15 12.69 18.83
N ARG A 246 7.58 11.48 18.74
CA ARG A 246 8.18 10.30 19.38
C ARG A 246 9.00 9.51 18.35
N PRO A 247 10.33 9.45 18.51
CA PRO A 247 11.19 8.70 17.62
C PRO A 247 11.22 7.24 18.08
N PHE A 248 10.25 6.42 17.64
CA PHE A 248 10.33 4.96 17.75
C PHE A 248 9.66 4.32 16.54
#